data_AF-A0A7J7HW34-F1
#
_entry.id   AF-A0A7J7HW34-F1
#
_cell.length_a   1.000
_cell.length_b   1.000
_cell.length_c   1.000
_cell.angle_alpha   90.00
_cell.angle_beta   90.00
_cell.angle_gamma   90.00
#
_symmetry.space_group_name_H-M   'P 1'
#
loop_
_entity.id
_entity.type
_entity.pdbx_description
1 polymer ?
#
loop_
_entity_poly.entity_id
_entity_poly.type
_entity_poly.pdbx_seq_one_letter_code
_entity_poly.pdbx_strand_id
1 'polypeptide(L)'
;MGLPMYGRTWKLKDPNQNGIAAPANGTGPGYLRVMKYSDIVDFNLANNASVVFDEETVPTYSYAGTDWIGYDGMESISNKVNFARANGLGGYFFWAVGFDKNWTISEAGSLHNIFQGW
;
A
#
# COMPACT_ATOMS: atom_id res chain seq x y z
N MET A 1 -6.89 11.05 -9.75
CA MET A 1 -6.78 10.55 -8.35
C MET A 1 -5.31 10.27 -8.01
N GLY A 2 -4.81 10.76 -6.88
CA GLY A 2 -3.44 10.47 -6.45
C GLY A 2 -3.34 9.10 -5.77
N LEU A 3 -2.32 8.32 -6.09
CA LEU A 3 -2.04 7.00 -5.53
C LEU A 3 -0.65 6.98 -4.89
N PRO A 4 -0.52 6.62 -3.60
CA PRO A 4 0.76 6.57 -2.91
C PRO A 4 1.57 5.32 -3.30
N MET A 5 2.85 5.51 -3.62
CA MET A 5 3.86 4.44 -3.67
C MET A 5 4.69 4.42 -2.38
N TYR A 6 4.05 4.71 -1.25
CA TYR A 6 4.66 4.70 0.06
C TYR A 6 3.62 4.27 1.09
N GLY A 7 4.08 3.85 2.25
CA GLY A 7 3.26 3.51 3.39
C GLY A 7 3.52 4.40 4.60
N ARG A 8 2.60 4.32 5.55
CA ARG A 8 2.73 4.89 6.89
C ARG A 8 2.92 3.76 7.91
N THR A 9 3.66 4.05 8.97
CA THR A 9 4.09 3.00 9.92
C THR A 9 3.78 3.33 11.37
N TRP A 10 3.46 2.28 12.13
CA TRP A 10 3.08 2.35 13.54
C TRP A 10 3.71 1.20 14.34
N LYS A 11 3.90 1.43 15.63
CA LYS A 11 4.11 0.36 16.62
C LYS A 11 2.80 0.06 17.32
N LEU A 12 2.32 -1.17 17.16
CA LEU A 12 1.13 -1.69 17.83
C LEU A 12 1.36 -1.81 19.35
N LYS A 13 0.30 -1.61 20.13
CA LYS A 13 0.30 -1.88 21.57
C LYS A 13 0.33 -3.38 21.87
N ASP A 14 -0.37 -4.17 21.08
CA ASP A 14 -0.47 -5.62 21.19
C ASP A 14 -0.29 -6.25 19.80
N PRO A 15 0.70 -7.12 19.57
CA PRO A 15 0.90 -7.77 18.27
C PRO A 15 -0.28 -8.66 17.84
N ASN A 16 -1.15 -9.08 18.77
CA ASN A 16 -2.36 -9.86 18.46
C ASN A 16 -3.54 -8.99 18.01
N GLN A 17 -3.44 -7.66 18.19
CA GLN A 17 -4.38 -6.69 17.64
C GLN A 17 -3.69 -5.98 16.47
N ASN A 18 -3.82 -6.54 15.26
CA ASN A 18 -3.03 -6.14 14.09
C ASN A 18 -3.89 -5.78 12.86
N GLY A 19 -5.20 -5.71 13.02
CA GLY A 19 -6.11 -5.24 11.97
C GLY A 19 -6.12 -3.73 11.79
N ILE A 20 -6.96 -3.26 10.88
CA ILE A 20 -7.26 -1.83 10.72
C ILE A 20 -7.77 -1.26 12.06
N ALA A 21 -7.35 -0.03 12.36
CA ALA A 21 -7.65 0.70 13.60
C ALA A 21 -7.11 0.04 14.89
N ALA A 22 -6.20 -0.93 14.79
CA ALA A 22 -5.52 -1.49 15.95
C ALA A 22 -4.83 -0.42 16.82
N PRO A 23 -4.91 -0.51 18.16
CA PRO A 23 -4.26 0.46 19.03
C PRO A 23 -2.74 0.50 18.83
N ALA A 24 -2.19 1.69 18.60
CA ALA A 24 -0.76 1.94 18.48
C ALA A 24 -0.24 2.85 19.61
N ASN A 25 1.04 2.73 19.96
CA ASN A 25 1.71 3.58 20.97
C ASN A 25 3.04 4.18 20.49
N GLY A 26 3.41 3.97 19.23
CA GLY A 26 4.70 4.46 18.74
C GLY A 26 4.80 4.57 17.22
N THR A 27 5.97 5.04 16.79
CA THR A 27 6.39 5.13 15.41
C THR A 27 6.87 3.76 14.94
N GLY A 28 6.34 3.26 13.83
CA GLY A 28 6.85 2.04 13.19
C GLY A 28 8.16 2.28 12.44
N PRO A 29 8.60 1.32 11.60
CA PRO A 29 9.85 1.42 10.85
C PRO A 29 9.84 2.55 9.83
N GLY A 30 11.02 2.92 9.33
CA GLY A 30 11.18 3.98 8.33
C GLY A 30 11.40 5.38 8.91
N TYR A 31 11.62 6.34 8.01
CA TYR A 31 11.92 7.72 8.38
C TYR A 31 10.62 8.52 8.52
N LEU A 32 10.45 9.21 9.66
CA LEU A 32 9.26 10.02 9.95
C LEU A 32 7.92 9.27 9.71
N ARG A 33 7.87 7.98 10.09
CA ARG A 33 6.70 7.09 9.91
C ARG A 33 6.33 6.85 8.45
N VAL A 34 7.28 6.96 7.54
CA VAL A 34 7.08 6.76 6.10
C VAL A 34 8.09 5.72 5.60
N MET A 35 7.60 4.81 4.76
CA MET A 35 8.45 3.89 4.01
C MET A 35 8.07 3.91 2.55
N LYS A 36 9.05 3.90 1.64
CA LYS A 36 8.81 3.73 0.20
C LYS A 36 8.26 2.32 -0.04
N TYR A 37 7.47 2.13 -1.10
CA TYR A 37 6.98 0.80 -1.45
C TYR A 37 8.14 -0.21 -1.61
N SER A 38 9.25 0.19 -2.21
CA SER A 38 10.48 -0.63 -2.28
C SER A 38 10.96 -1.14 -0.92
N ASP A 39 11.04 -0.23 0.05
CA ASP A 39 11.54 -0.53 1.39
C ASP A 39 10.55 -1.39 2.17
N ILE A 40 9.24 -1.24 1.90
CA ILE A 40 8.17 -2.07 2.49
C ILE A 40 8.31 -3.51 1.99
N VAL A 41 8.53 -3.71 0.68
CA VAL A 41 8.74 -5.05 0.12
C VAL A 41 9.98 -5.71 0.72
N ASP A 42 11.09 -4.99 0.86
CA ASP A 42 12.30 -5.49 1.51
C ASP A 42 12.08 -5.82 2.99
N PHE A 43 11.39 -4.95 3.72
CA PHE A 43 11.04 -5.19 5.12
C PHE A 43 10.17 -6.44 5.29
N ASN A 44 9.15 -6.60 4.45
CA ASN A 44 8.23 -7.74 4.54
C ASN A 44 8.98 -9.06 4.31
N LEU A 45 9.86 -9.10 3.32
CA LEU A 45 10.69 -10.28 3.04
C LEU A 45 11.66 -10.57 4.19
N ALA A 46 12.38 -9.57 4.69
CA ALA A 46 13.38 -9.74 5.73
C ALA A 46 12.79 -10.17 7.08
N ASN A 47 11.55 -9.79 7.39
CA ASN A 47 10.90 -10.04 8.67
C ASN A 47 9.83 -11.14 8.62
N ASN A 48 9.66 -11.81 7.46
CA ASN A 48 8.58 -12.76 7.23
C ASN A 48 7.20 -12.17 7.63
N ALA A 49 6.95 -10.93 7.21
CA ALA A 49 5.75 -10.20 7.61
C ALA A 49 4.48 -10.83 7.03
N SER A 50 3.40 -10.79 7.81
CA SER A 50 2.07 -11.08 7.28
C SER A 50 1.60 -9.90 6.44
N VAL A 51 1.10 -10.17 5.23
CA VAL A 51 0.59 -9.15 4.30
C VAL A 51 -0.89 -9.40 4.08
N VAL A 52 -1.72 -8.38 4.29
CA VAL A 52 -3.18 -8.47 4.24
C VAL A 52 -3.72 -7.38 3.33
N PHE A 53 -4.53 -7.78 2.36
CA PHE A 53 -5.40 -6.86 1.63
C PHE A 53 -6.72 -6.75 2.40
N ASP A 54 -7.11 -5.53 2.74
CA ASP A 54 -8.36 -5.27 3.45
C ASP A 54 -9.46 -4.93 2.44
N GLU A 55 -10.35 -5.88 2.16
CA GLU A 55 -11.40 -5.71 1.14
C GLU A 55 -12.39 -4.58 1.50
N GLU A 56 -12.59 -4.30 2.78
CA GLU A 56 -13.54 -3.29 3.25
C GLU A 56 -13.04 -1.87 2.99
N THR A 57 -11.78 -1.56 3.32
CA THR A 57 -11.21 -0.21 3.15
C THR A 57 -10.32 -0.07 1.91
N VAL A 58 -9.99 -1.19 1.24
CA VAL A 58 -9.18 -1.33 0.02
C VAL A 58 -7.64 -1.16 0.13
N PRO A 59 -6.98 -0.78 1.24
CA PRO A 59 -5.52 -0.75 1.30
C PRO A 59 -4.93 -2.15 1.50
N THR A 60 -3.60 -2.21 1.40
CA THR A 60 -2.82 -3.32 1.93
C THR A 60 -2.18 -2.88 3.25
N TYR A 61 -2.10 -3.78 4.21
CA TYR A 61 -1.21 -3.59 5.35
C TYR A 61 -0.33 -4.82 5.57
N SER A 62 0.81 -4.60 6.20
CA SER A 62 1.67 -5.69 6.64
C SER A 62 2.10 -5.51 8.08
N TYR A 63 2.38 -6.62 8.77
CA TYR A 63 2.83 -6.59 10.14
C TYR A 63 3.82 -7.70 10.47
N ALA A 64 4.77 -7.38 11.36
CA ALA A 64 5.75 -8.29 11.93
C ALA A 64 5.97 -7.93 13.41
N GLY A 65 5.52 -8.80 14.32
CA GLY A 65 5.47 -8.47 15.74
C GLY A 65 4.60 -7.24 15.98
N THR A 66 5.19 -6.17 16.53
CA THR A 66 4.49 -4.90 16.77
C THR A 66 4.67 -3.88 15.65
N ASP A 67 5.46 -4.17 14.62
CA ASP A 67 5.56 -3.28 13.46
C ASP A 67 4.37 -3.46 12.55
N TRP A 68 3.73 -2.36 12.19
CA TRP A 68 2.57 -2.33 11.30
C TRP A 68 2.75 -1.24 10.25
N ILE A 69 2.49 -1.58 8.99
CA ILE A 69 2.73 -0.74 7.82
C ILE A 69 1.47 -0.75 6.96
N GLY A 70 0.82 0.41 6.78
CA GLY A 70 -0.31 0.57 5.85
C GLY A 70 0.14 1.24 4.56
N TYR A 71 -0.19 0.66 3.41
CA TYR A 71 0.26 1.10 2.09
C TYR A 71 -0.69 0.63 0.97
N ASP A 72 -0.39 0.98 -0.28
CA ASP A 72 -1.09 0.42 -1.43
C ASP A 72 -0.24 -0.68 -2.09
N GLY A 73 -0.71 -1.92 -2.03
CA GLY A 73 -0.20 -3.05 -2.81
C GLY A 73 -0.88 -3.17 -4.18
N MET A 74 -0.50 -4.18 -4.96
CA MET A 74 -1.02 -4.39 -6.32
C MET A 74 -2.55 -4.41 -6.38
N GLU A 75 -3.20 -5.14 -5.47
CA GLU A 75 -4.65 -5.29 -5.45
C GLU A 75 -5.37 -3.99 -5.09
N SER A 76 -4.86 -3.23 -4.10
CA SER A 76 -5.34 -1.88 -3.78
C SER A 76 -5.29 -0.97 -5.01
N ILE A 77 -4.16 -0.98 -5.72
CA ILE A 77 -3.95 -0.13 -6.89
C ILE A 77 -4.88 -0.51 -8.04
N SER A 78 -5.03 -1.79 -8.35
CA SER A 78 -5.96 -2.23 -9.40
C SER A 78 -7.40 -1.84 -9.07
N ASN A 79 -7.85 -2.02 -7.82
CA ASN A 79 -9.18 -1.61 -7.37
C ASN A 79 -9.39 -0.10 -7.47
N LYS A 80 -8.41 0.70 -7.03
CA LYS A 80 -8.50 2.17 -7.09
C LYS A 80 -8.45 2.69 -8.52
N VAL A 81 -7.65 2.11 -9.41
CA VAL A 81 -7.65 2.50 -10.84
C VAL A 81 -8.99 2.17 -11.49
N ASN A 82 -9.58 1.01 -11.18
CA ASN A 82 -10.92 0.66 -11.66
C ASN A 82 -11.99 1.61 -11.12
N PHE A 83 -11.91 1.99 -9.84
CA PHE A 83 -12.76 3.02 -9.27
C PHE A 83 -12.66 4.34 -10.03
N ALA A 84 -11.44 4.82 -10.34
CA ALA A 84 -11.27 6.05 -11.10
C ALA A 84 -11.91 5.98 -12.50
N ARG A 85 -11.73 4.86 -13.21
CA ARG A 85 -12.36 4.64 -14.52
C ARG A 85 -13.87 4.59 -14.43
N ALA A 86 -14.42 3.76 -13.52
CA ALA A 86 -15.86 3.56 -13.37
C ALA A 86 -16.60 4.86 -13.01
N ASN A 87 -15.92 5.79 -12.35
CA ASN A 87 -16.47 7.09 -11.97
C ASN A 87 -16.10 8.22 -12.95
N GLY A 88 -15.47 7.92 -14.10
CA GLY A 88 -15.14 8.92 -15.12
C GLY A 88 -14.15 10.01 -14.67
N LEU A 89 -13.30 9.72 -13.68
CA LEU A 89 -12.24 10.65 -13.27
C LEU A 89 -11.23 10.76 -14.41
N GLY A 90 -10.65 11.92 -14.70
CA GLY A 90 -9.69 12.12 -15.82
C GLY A 90 -8.34 11.36 -15.73
N GLY A 91 -8.18 10.43 -14.80
CA GLY A 91 -7.00 9.59 -14.64
C GLY A 91 -6.48 9.49 -13.20
N TYR A 92 -5.27 8.95 -13.06
CA TYR A 92 -4.56 8.82 -11.80
C TYR A 92 -3.09 9.21 -11.95
N PHE A 93 -2.41 9.48 -10.84
CA PHE A 93 -0.97 9.69 -10.81
C PHE A 93 -0.38 9.03 -9.56
N PHE A 94 0.90 8.66 -9.64
CA PHE A 94 1.61 8.08 -8.51
C PHE A 94 2.51 9.09 -7.81
N TRP A 95 2.52 9.07 -6.47
CA TRP A 95 3.52 9.74 -5.65
C TRP A 95 4.38 8.72 -4.90
N ALA A 96 5.65 8.52 -5.27
CA ALA A 96 6.28 8.96 -6.51
C ALA A 96 6.96 7.76 -7.17
N VAL A 97 7.14 7.82 -8.49
CA VAL A 97 7.63 6.68 -9.29
C VAL A 97 8.95 6.08 -8.78
N GLY A 98 9.83 6.89 -8.19
CA GLY A 98 11.08 6.43 -7.61
C GLY A 98 10.95 5.61 -6.31
N PHE A 99 9.73 5.42 -5.80
CA PHE A 99 9.46 4.57 -4.63
C PHE A 99 8.95 3.18 -5.01
N ASP A 100 8.65 2.95 -6.29
CA ASP A 100 8.23 1.64 -6.79
C ASP A 100 9.38 0.63 -6.74
N LYS A 101 9.05 -0.66 -6.82
CA LYS A 101 10.02 -1.74 -6.92
C LYS A 101 9.80 -2.51 -8.19
N ASN A 102 10.77 -2.43 -9.10
CA ASN A 102 10.74 -3.12 -10.40
C ASN A 102 9.41 -2.89 -11.15
N TRP A 103 8.89 -1.66 -11.12
CA TRP A 103 7.62 -1.28 -11.77
C TRP A 103 6.36 -2.01 -11.27
N THR A 104 6.42 -2.75 -10.16
CA THR A 104 5.31 -3.59 -9.67
C THR A 104 4.00 -2.81 -9.53
N ILE A 105 4.04 -1.63 -8.90
CA ILE A 105 2.84 -0.82 -8.70
C ILE A 105 2.44 -0.09 -9.99
N SER A 106 3.43 0.37 -10.75
CA SER A 106 3.20 1.02 -12.04
C SER A 106 2.49 0.08 -13.03
N GLU A 107 2.91 -1.18 -13.10
CA GLU A 107 2.28 -2.23 -13.91
C GLU A 107 0.89 -2.62 -13.37
N ALA A 108 0.72 -2.75 -12.06
CA ALA A 108 -0.59 -3.01 -11.46
C ALA A 108 -1.64 -1.95 -11.85
N GLY A 109 -1.22 -0.70 -12.02
CA GLY A 109 -2.07 0.37 -12.52
C GLY A 109 -2.35 0.29 -14.03
N SER A 110 -1.49 -0.36 -14.82
CA SER A 110 -1.60 -0.45 -16.28
C SER A 110 -2.31 -1.71 -16.79
N LEU A 111 -2.41 -2.77 -15.98
CA LEU A 111 -2.94 -4.10 -16.33
C LEU A 111 -4.43 -4.15 -16.75
N HIS A 112 -5.08 -3.01 -16.94
CA HIS A 112 -6.42 -2.94 -17.52
C HIS A 112 -6.36 -2.38 -18.95
N ASN A 113 -6.46 -3.29 -19.93
CA ASN A 113 -6.72 -3.08 -21.36
C ASN A 113 -6.82 -1.60 -21.79
N ILE A 114 -5.69 -1.07 -22.22
CA ILE A 114 -5.44 0.36 -22.46
C ILE A 114 -6.17 0.92 -23.70
N PHE A 115 -7.20 0.24 -24.23
CA PHE A 115 -7.91 0.67 -25.45
C PHE A 115 -9.42 0.41 -25.49
N GLN A 116 -10.09 0.24 -24.34
CA GLN A 116 -11.56 0.18 -24.29
C GLN A 116 -12.09 1.34 -23.45
N GLY A 117 -12.19 2.52 -24.08
CA GLY A 117 -12.94 3.67 -23.56
C GLY A 117 -12.24 4.48 -22.46
N TRP A 118 -11.30 5.31 -22.89
CA TRP A 118 -11.23 6.71 -22.47
C TRP A 118 -11.73 7.57 -23.63
#